data_AF-A0A6B0SYV3-F1
#
_entry.id   AF-A0A6B0SYV3-F1
#
_cell.length_a   1.000
_cell.length_b   1.000
_cell.length_c   1.000
_cell.angle_alpha   90.00
_cell.angle_beta   90.00
_cell.angle_gamma   90.00
#
_symmetry.space_group_name_H-M   'P 1'
#
loop_
_entity.id
_entity.type
_entity.pdbx_description
1 polymer ?
#
loop_
_entity_poly.entity_id
_entity_poly.type
_entity_poly.pdbx_seq_one_letter_code
_entity_poly.pdbx_strand_id
1 'polypeptide(L)' 'MNVEFECVVCGDTAVATVDKEDVPAGDDPLKTLRECPHCGMETIWIEA' A
#
# COMPACT_ATOMS: atom_id res chain seq x y z
N MET A 1 9.82 -8.57 -0.21
CA MET A 1 9.14 -8.87 1.06
C MET A 1 7.65 -8.63 0.88
N ASN A 2 6.80 -9.35 1.61
CA ASN A 2 5.36 -9.10 1.55
C ASN A 2 5.04 -8.01 2.56
N VAL A 3 4.34 -6.97 2.11
CA VAL A 3 3.91 -5.82 2.92
C VAL A 3 2.41 -5.71 2.76
N GLU A 4 1.72 -5.52 3.88
CA GLU A 4 0.29 -5.22 3.89
C GLU A 4 0.10 -3.72 3.71
N PHE A 5 -0.83 -3.36 2.84
CA PHE A 5 -1.22 -1.99 2.61
C PHE A 5 -2.70 -1.82 2.92
N GLU A 6 -3.05 -0.70 3.54
CA GLU A 6 -4.42 -0.28 3.81
C GLU A 6 -4.86 0.83 2.85
N CYS A 7 -6.05 0.68 2.28
CA CYS A 7 -6.72 1.69 1.51
C CYS A 7 -7.24 2.81 2.44
N VAL A 8 -6.74 4.03 2.26
CA VAL A 8 -7.12 5.18 3.12
C VAL A 8 -8.59 5.61 3.00
N VAL A 9 -9.31 5.11 1.98
CA VAL A 9 -10.71 5.48 1.72
C VAL A 9 -11.68 4.54 2.42
N CYS A 10 -11.47 3.23 2.33
CA CYS A 10 -12.42 2.23 2.86
C CYS A 10 -11.83 1.31 3.93
N GLY A 11 -10.53 1.40 4.24
CA GLY A 11 -9.84 0.55 5.22
C GLY A 11 -9.62 -0.89 4.77
N ASP A 12 -9.81 -1.17 3.47
CA ASP A 12 -9.55 -2.50 2.91
C ASP A 12 -8.04 -2.76 2.87
N THR A 13 -7.62 -3.99 3.17
CA THR A 13 -6.20 -4.36 3.21
C THR A 13 -5.82 -5.28 2.06
N ALA A 14 -4.63 -5.05 1.49
CA ALA A 14 -4.08 -5.85 0.41
C ALA A 14 -2.60 -6.13 0.64
N VAL A 15 -2.16 -7.36 0.36
CA VAL A 15 -0.76 -7.75 0.45
C VAL A 15 -0.08 -7.58 -0.89
N ALA A 16 1.03 -6.84 -0.92
CA ALA A 16 1.88 -6.68 -2.09
C ALA A 16 3.30 -7.17 -1.82
N THR A 17 3.92 -7.75 -2.83
CA THR A 17 5.35 -8.07 -2.79
C THR A 17 6.13 -6.85 -3.25
N VAL A 18 6.98 -6.32 -2.37
CA VAL A 18 7.90 -5.20 -2.66
C VAL A 18 9.34 -5.69 -2.68
N ASP A 19 10.15 -5.21 -3.61
CA ASP A 19 11.57 -5.51 -3.61
C ASP A 19 12.28 -4.70 -2.51
N LYS A 20 13.31 -5.29 -1.89
CA LYS A 20 14.02 -4.64 -0.78
C LYS A 20 14.76 -3.38 -1.21
N GLU A 21 15.09 -3.27 -2.49
CA GLU A 21 15.77 -2.11 -3.07
C GLU A 21 14.82 -0.92 -3.23
N ASP A 22 13.51 -1.16 -3.30
CA ASP A 22 12.47 -0.13 -3.41
C ASP A 22 11.96 0.35 -2.04
N VAL A 23 12.42 -0.26 -0.94
CA VAL A 23 12.07 0.19 0.41
C VAL A 23 12.99 1.37 0.77
N PRO A 24 12.45 2.58 1.00
CA PRO A 24 13.26 3.71 1.41
C PRO A 24 13.95 3.39 2.73
N ALA A 25 15.22 3.77 2.87
CA ALA A 25 16.04 3.45 4.04
C ALA A 25 15.67 4.23 5.32
N GLY A 26 14.45 4.78 5.41
CA GLY A 26 13.95 5.56 6.53
C GLY A 26 12.67 4.96 7.12
N ASP A 27 12.21 5.52 8.24
CA ASP A 27 10.99 5.10 8.94
C ASP A 27 9.69 5.62 8.29
N ASP A 28 9.75 6.16 7.06
CA ASP A 28 8.57 6.60 6.34
C ASP A 28 7.76 5.39 5.86
N PRO A 29 6.44 5.32 6.13
CA PRO A 29 5.61 4.21 5.71
C PRO A 29 5.56 4.12 4.18
N LEU A 30 5.59 2.89 3.65
CA LEU A 30 5.46 2.69 2.22
C LEU A 30 4.10 3.19 1.72
N LYS A 31 4.09 3.86 0.56
CA LYS A 31 2.87 4.37 -0.08
C LYS A 31 2.84 4.01 -1.54
N THR A 32 1.68 3.63 -2.03
CA THR A 32 1.45 3.36 -3.45
C THR A 32 0.09 3.86 -3.90
N LEU A 33 -0.04 4.18 -5.18
CA LEU A 33 -1.30 4.60 -5.80
C LEU A 33 -1.82 3.45 -6.66
N ARG A 34 -3.01 2.95 -6.32
CA ARG A 34 -3.64 1.87 -7.07
C ARG A 34 -5.15 1.90 -6.91
N GLU A 35 -5.85 1.44 -7.95
CA GLU A 35 -7.30 1.23 -7.87
C GLU A 35 -7.64 0.20 -6.81
N CYS A 36 -8.56 0.57 -5.91
CA CYS A 36 -9.07 -0.35 -4.91
C CYS A 36 -10.29 -1.10 -5.45
N PRO A 37 -10.26 -2.44 -5.47
CA PRO A 37 -11.37 -3.23 -6.00
C PRO A 37 -12.65 -3.10 -5.17
N HIS A 38 -12.54 -2.65 -3.91
CA HIS A 38 -13.68 -2.48 -3.01
C HIS A 38 -14.42 -1.15 -3.22
N CYS A 39 -13.69 -0.03 -3.35
CA CYS A 39 -14.30 1.29 -3.59
C CYS A 39 -14.36 1.71 -5.07
N GLY A 40 -13.68 0.98 -5.96
CA GLY A 40 -13.73 1.20 -7.42
C GLY A 40 -13.08 2.50 -7.88
N MET A 41 -12.15 3.04 -7.08
CA MET A 41 -11.42 4.28 -7.39
C MET A 41 -9.93 4.13 -7.12
N GLU A 42 -9.11 4.90 -7.85
CA GLU A 42 -7.70 5.05 -7.55
C GLU A 42 -7.52 5.74 -6.20
N THR A 43 -6.77 5.08 -5.32
CA THR A 43 -6.56 5.55 -3.95
C THR A 43 -5.11 5.36 -3.55
N ILE A 44 -4.71 6.12 -2.53
CA ILE A 44 -3.44 5.91 -1.83
C ILE A 44 -3.62 4.70 -0.92
N TRP A 45 -2.62 3.83 -0.97
CA TRP A 45 -2.44 2.67 -0.12
C TRP A 45 -1.21 2.91 0.75
N ILE A 46 -1.34 2.74 2.06
CA ILE A 46 -0.26 2.98 3.02
C ILE A 46 0.04 1.68 3.76
N GLU A 47 1.31 1.39 4.01
CA GLU A 47 1.73 0.27 4.86
C GLU A 47 0.97 0.25 6.19
N ALA A 48 0.42 -0.91 6.53
CA ALA A 48 -0.41 -1.16 7.72
C ALA A 48 0.36 -1.90 8.82
#